data_AF-A0A8H6Z9P5-F1
#
_entry.id   AF-A0A8H6Z9P5-F1
#
_cell.length_a   1.000
_cell.length_b   1.000
_cell.length_c   1.000
_cell.angle_alpha   90.00
_cell.angle_beta   90.00
_cell.angle_gamma   90.00
#
_symmetry.space_group_name_H-M   'P 1'
#
loop_
_entity.id
_entity.type
_entity.pdbx_description
1 polymer ?
#
loop_
_entity_poly.entity_id
_entity_poly.type
_entity_poly.pdbx_seq_one_letter_code
_entity_poly.pdbx_strand_id
1 'polypeptide(L)'
;MSWIWRTGLTSLAAAASTSEEAAVKATNESLRVEWAKIRARANRWTEEVDLLEEEMRRILVFLQWKADWWRGQKDRRTVDGVEAQQGFAAYAERQAVIQETMKARFTNDWKDVGRWIGLGRQGVADFKEHAQVGEEEGESENDDVASTDDESYEPVPLQPQAGAVALVETSLLSVA
;
A
#
# COMPACT_ATOMS: atom_id res chain seq x y z
N MET A 1 1.83 12.41 -33.72
CA MET A 1 0.73 12.30 -32.74
C MET A 1 0.84 10.97 -31.98
N SER A 2 1.11 10.99 -30.67
CA SER A 2 1.24 9.77 -29.86
C SER A 2 -0.11 9.08 -29.65
N TRP A 3 -0.11 7.77 -29.34
CA TRP A 3 -1.31 6.96 -29.05
C TRP A 3 -2.17 7.59 -27.95
N ILE A 4 -1.56 8.14 -26.90
CA ILE A 4 -2.25 8.74 -25.74
C ILE A 4 -3.31 9.77 -26.15
N TRP A 5 -3.11 10.49 -27.25
CA TRP A 5 -4.08 11.48 -27.75
C TRP A 5 -5.09 10.92 -28.74
N ARG A 6 -5.05 9.63 -29.09
CA ARG A 6 -5.95 9.01 -30.07
C ARG A 6 -7.20 8.40 -29.46
N THR A 7 -7.12 7.82 -28.26
CA THR A 7 -8.23 7.06 -27.66
C THR A 7 -9.46 7.91 -27.34
N GLY A 8 -9.27 9.14 -26.84
CA GLY A 8 -10.38 10.07 -26.62
C GLY A 8 -10.86 10.77 -27.90
N LEU A 9 -9.92 11.07 -28.80
CA LEU A 9 -10.19 11.91 -29.98
C LEU A 9 -11.01 11.17 -31.06
N THR A 10 -10.81 9.86 -31.23
CA THR A 10 -11.61 9.07 -32.18
C THR A 10 -13.04 8.82 -31.69
N SER A 11 -13.22 8.55 -30.40
CA SER A 11 -14.56 8.42 -29.80
C SER A 11 -15.32 9.74 -29.83
N LEU A 12 -14.65 10.86 -29.53
CA LEU A 12 -15.23 12.19 -29.57
C LEU A 12 -15.57 12.65 -30.99
N ALA A 13 -14.71 12.39 -31.98
CA ALA A 13 -14.96 12.76 -33.37
C ALA A 13 -16.15 11.99 -33.97
N ALA A 14 -16.32 10.71 -33.63
CA ALA A 14 -17.48 9.92 -34.05
C ALA A 14 -18.78 10.34 -33.34
N ALA A 15 -18.69 10.78 -32.08
CA ALA A 15 -19.83 11.29 -31.34
C ALA A 15 -20.26 12.69 -31.85
N ALA A 16 -19.29 13.55 -32.14
CA ALA A 16 -19.51 14.90 -32.68
C ALA A 16 -20.10 14.90 -34.10
N SER A 17 -19.84 13.87 -34.90
CA SER A 17 -20.52 13.70 -36.20
C SER A 17 -21.99 13.29 -36.08
N THR A 18 -22.43 12.86 -34.90
CA THR A 18 -23.80 12.39 -34.64
C THR A 18 -24.68 13.48 -34.02
N SER A 19 -24.20 14.13 -32.95
CA SER A 19 -24.89 15.22 -32.26
C SER A 19 -23.94 15.89 -31.26
N GLU A 20 -24.17 17.17 -30.95
CA GLU A 20 -23.47 17.87 -29.88
C GLU A 20 -23.70 17.19 -28.51
N GLU A 21 -24.91 16.69 -28.26
CA GLU A 21 -25.25 15.96 -27.03
C GLU A 21 -24.47 14.63 -26.91
N ALA A 22 -24.27 13.95 -28.04
CA ALA A 22 -23.45 12.74 -28.09
C ALA A 22 -21.97 13.05 -27.80
N ALA A 23 -21.46 14.18 -28.29
CA ALA A 23 -20.09 14.63 -28.00
C ALA A 23 -19.89 14.93 -26.50
N VAL A 24 -20.83 15.65 -25.88
CA VAL A 24 -20.80 15.95 -24.42
C VAL A 24 -20.84 14.66 -23.59
N LYS A 25 -21.67 13.69 -23.99
CA LYS A 25 -21.72 12.38 -23.32
C LYS A 25 -20.37 11.65 -23.43
N ALA A 26 -19.75 11.64 -24.60
CA ALA A 26 -18.44 11.01 -24.80
C ALA A 26 -17.34 11.70 -23.98
N THR A 27 -17.33 13.03 -23.90
CA THR A 27 -16.38 13.76 -23.03
C THR A 27 -16.61 13.43 -21.55
N ASN A 28 -17.85 13.46 -21.08
CA ASN A 28 -18.17 13.13 -19.69
C ASN A 28 -17.77 11.71 -19.32
N GLU A 29 -17.99 10.74 -20.21
CA GLU A 29 -17.55 9.36 -19.99
C GLU A 29 -16.02 9.26 -19.89
N SER A 30 -15.29 9.92 -20.80
CA SER A 30 -13.83 9.97 -20.72
C SER A 30 -13.32 10.61 -19.42
N LEU A 31 -13.99 11.67 -18.95
CA LEU A 31 -13.64 12.34 -17.69
C LEU A 31 -13.93 11.44 -16.49
N ARG A 32 -15.04 10.69 -16.48
CA ARG A 32 -15.35 9.71 -15.44
C ARG A 32 -14.30 8.61 -15.37
N VAL A 33 -13.86 8.10 -16.52
CA VAL A 33 -12.79 7.10 -16.60
C VAL A 33 -11.47 7.66 -16.08
N GLU A 34 -11.09 8.87 -16.47
CA GLU A 34 -9.85 9.49 -15.97
C GLU A 34 -9.94 9.80 -14.47
N TRP A 35 -11.09 10.28 -13.98
CA TRP A 35 -11.33 10.49 -12.56
C TRP A 35 -11.23 9.18 -11.77
N ALA A 36 -11.85 8.10 -12.25
CA ALA A 36 -11.75 6.78 -11.62
C ALA A 36 -10.31 6.27 -11.57
N LYS A 37 -9.54 6.47 -12.65
CA LYS A 37 -8.10 6.13 -12.68
C LYS A 37 -7.28 6.95 -11.68
N ILE A 38 -7.48 8.27 -11.63
CA ILE A 38 -6.75 9.16 -10.72
C ILE A 38 -7.11 8.83 -9.27
N ARG A 39 -8.40 8.61 -8.98
CA ARG A 39 -8.89 8.19 -7.67
C ARG A 39 -8.30 6.84 -7.23
N ALA A 40 -8.26 5.86 -8.13
CA ALA A 40 -7.64 4.56 -7.84
C ALA A 40 -6.13 4.69 -7.52
N ARG A 41 -5.40 5.54 -8.25
CA ARG A 41 -3.98 5.83 -7.94
C ARG A 41 -3.83 6.54 -6.60
N ALA A 42 -4.70 7.49 -6.29
CA ALA A 42 -4.68 8.20 -5.01
C ALA A 42 -4.89 7.23 -3.83
N ASN A 43 -5.87 6.33 -3.94
CA ASN A 43 -6.11 5.30 -2.92
C ASN A 43 -4.93 4.34 -2.75
N ARG A 44 -4.33 3.88 -3.85
CA ARG A 44 -3.12 3.03 -3.77
C ARG A 44 -1.95 3.77 -3.13
N TRP A 45 -1.76 5.04 -3.48
CA TRP A 45 -0.69 5.86 -2.91
C TRP A 45 -0.84 5.99 -1.39
N THR A 46 -2.07 6.11 -0.87
CA THR A 46 -2.28 6.14 0.59
C THR A 46 -1.85 4.84 1.27
N GLU A 47 -2.15 3.68 0.67
CA GLU A 47 -1.69 2.38 1.19
C GLU A 47 -0.16 2.27 1.16
N GLU A 48 0.46 2.72 0.07
CA GLU A 48 1.93 2.71 -0.07
C GLU A 48 2.62 3.59 0.97
N VAL A 49 2.06 4.76 1.30
CA VAL A 49 2.58 5.64 2.36
C VAL A 49 2.48 4.96 3.74
N ASP A 50 1.35 4.33 4.04
CA ASP A 50 1.16 3.59 5.31
C ASP A 50 2.16 2.45 5.46
N LEU A 51 2.39 1.69 4.38
CA LEU A 51 3.37 0.61 4.35
C LEU A 51 4.81 1.14 4.53
N LEU A 52 5.14 2.27 3.89
CA LEU A 52 6.45 2.88 4.00
C LEU A 52 6.75 3.33 5.43
N GLU A 53 5.79 3.96 6.12
CA GLU A 53 5.94 4.36 7.52
C GLU A 53 6.24 3.16 8.43
N GLU A 54 5.50 2.06 8.26
CA GLU A 54 5.74 0.85 9.05
C GLU A 54 7.07 0.20 8.70
N GLU A 55 7.49 0.20 7.44
CA GLU A 55 8.79 -0.35 7.03
C GLU A 55 9.95 0.47 7.61
N MET A 56 9.84 1.80 7.63
CA MET A 56 10.81 2.67 8.29
C MET A 56 10.93 2.30 9.79
N ARG A 57 9.80 2.12 10.48
CA ARG A 57 9.80 1.69 11.88
C ARG A 57 10.45 0.31 12.07
N ARG A 58 10.11 -0.65 11.22
CA ARG A 58 10.67 -2.02 11.24
C ARG A 58 12.16 -2.04 11.00
N ILE A 59 12.67 -1.25 10.05
CA ILE A 59 14.10 -1.14 9.77
C ILE A 59 14.86 -0.68 11.02
N LEU A 60 14.37 0.34 11.74
CA LEU A 60 15.04 0.81 12.95
C LEU A 60 15.09 -0.26 14.05
N VAL A 61 14.00 -1.02 14.22
CA VAL A 61 13.92 -2.13 15.18
C VAL A 61 14.85 -3.27 14.77
N PHE A 62 14.86 -3.62 13.48
CA PHE A 62 15.71 -4.66 12.93
C PHE A 62 17.20 -4.33 13.11
N LEU A 63 17.62 -3.10 12.82
CA LEU A 63 19.01 -2.68 12.98
C LEU A 63 19.45 -2.75 14.45
N GLN A 64 18.59 -2.35 15.39
CA GLN A 64 18.86 -2.52 16.81
C GLN A 64 19.03 -3.99 17.18
N TRP A 65 18.03 -4.81 16.85
CA TRP A 65 18.07 -6.25 17.11
C TRP A 65 19.31 -6.90 16.50
N LYS A 66 19.71 -6.48 15.30
CA LYS A 66 20.89 -7.03 14.61
C LYS A 66 22.19 -6.62 15.30
N ALA A 67 22.27 -5.41 15.83
CA ALA A 67 23.41 -4.97 16.64
C ALA A 67 23.55 -5.84 17.91
N ASP A 68 22.44 -6.07 18.61
CA ASP A 68 22.42 -6.89 19.82
C ASP A 68 22.73 -8.35 19.51
N TRP A 69 22.22 -8.86 18.37
CA TRP A 69 22.55 -10.19 17.86
C TRP A 69 24.05 -10.35 17.62
N TRP A 70 24.71 -9.36 17.01
CA TRP A 70 26.16 -9.38 16.80
C TRP A 70 26.93 -9.40 18.12
N ARG A 71 26.55 -8.57 19.10
CA ARG A 71 27.16 -8.61 20.44
C ARG A 71 26.99 -9.95 21.13
N GLY A 72 25.85 -10.61 20.92
CA GLY A 72 25.61 -11.97 21.40
C GLY A 72 26.40 -13.06 20.67
N GLN A 73 26.98 -12.79 19.48
CA GLN A 73 27.77 -13.78 18.75
C GLN A 73 29.19 -13.97 19.30
N LYS A 74 29.70 -13.02 20.10
CA LYS A 74 31.08 -13.04 20.61
C LYS A 74 31.44 -14.33 21.37
N ASP A 75 30.47 -14.92 22.07
CA ASP A 75 30.66 -16.11 22.90
C ASP A 75 30.17 -17.41 22.22
N ARG A 76 29.65 -17.32 20.99
CA ARG A 76 28.96 -18.44 20.33
C ARG A 76 29.91 -19.42 19.65
N ARG A 77 31.14 -18.99 19.32
CA ARG A 77 32.16 -19.83 18.70
C ARG A 77 33.42 -19.80 19.55
N THR A 78 33.76 -20.92 20.17
CA THR A 78 35.09 -21.15 20.72
C THR A 78 36.06 -21.35 19.56
N VAL A 79 37.05 -20.49 19.48
CA VAL A 79 38.13 -20.59 18.48
C VAL A 79 39.44 -20.80 19.23
N ASP A 80 40.24 -21.74 18.75
CA ASP A 80 41.52 -22.05 19.35
C ASP A 80 42.46 -20.85 19.23
N GLY A 81 43.00 -20.40 20.36
CA GLY A 81 43.92 -19.27 20.43
C GLY A 81 43.26 -17.97 20.89
N VAL A 82 43.88 -17.34 21.88
CA VAL A 82 43.40 -16.10 22.50
C VAL A 82 43.29 -14.96 21.49
N GLU A 83 44.25 -14.85 20.56
CA GLU A 83 44.27 -13.82 19.52
C GLU A 83 43.09 -13.96 18.55
N ALA A 84 42.76 -15.20 18.15
CA ALA A 84 41.64 -15.46 17.28
C ALA A 84 40.32 -15.08 17.97
N GLN A 85 40.16 -15.48 19.24
CA GLN A 85 38.97 -15.13 20.03
C GLN A 85 38.81 -13.61 20.19
N GLN A 86 39.89 -12.88 20.46
CA GLN A 86 39.88 -11.42 20.51
C GLN A 86 39.50 -10.80 19.15
N GLY A 87 40.04 -11.32 18.05
CA GLY A 87 39.69 -10.88 16.70
C GLY A 87 38.21 -11.08 16.37
N PHE A 88 37.63 -12.23 16.74
CA PHE A 88 36.20 -12.49 16.59
C PHE A 88 35.34 -11.53 17.42
N ALA A 89 35.71 -11.27 18.67
CA ALA A 89 35.00 -10.34 19.54
C ALA A 89 35.06 -8.91 18.98
N ALA A 90 36.24 -8.46 18.54
CA ALA A 90 36.43 -7.15 17.93
C ALA A 90 35.62 -7.01 16.62
N TYR A 91 35.56 -8.06 15.80
CA TYR A 91 34.76 -8.06 14.58
C TYR A 91 33.25 -7.98 14.89
N ALA A 92 32.76 -8.77 15.85
CA ALA A 92 31.37 -8.75 16.27
C ALA A 92 30.97 -7.36 16.79
N GLU A 93 31.83 -6.73 17.62
CA GLU A 93 31.59 -5.37 18.10
C GLU A 93 31.58 -4.35 16.96
N ARG A 94 32.53 -4.44 16.03
CA ARG A 94 32.55 -3.58 14.83
C ARG A 94 31.25 -3.70 14.04
N GLN A 95 30.72 -4.92 13.85
CA GLN A 95 29.46 -5.13 13.15
C GLN A 95 28.29 -4.51 13.91
N ALA A 96 28.24 -4.63 15.24
CA ALA A 96 27.21 -3.99 16.07
C ALA A 96 27.22 -2.47 15.90
N VAL A 97 28.40 -1.84 15.98
CA VAL A 97 28.57 -0.39 15.79
C VAL A 97 28.12 0.07 14.40
N ILE A 98 28.38 -0.71 13.34
CA ILE A 98 27.91 -0.39 11.99
C ILE A 98 26.38 -0.34 11.94
N GLN A 99 25.70 -1.33 12.52
CA GLN A 99 24.23 -1.39 12.55
C GLN A 99 23.64 -0.22 13.35
N GLU A 100 24.22 0.12 14.49
CA GLU A 100 23.81 1.28 15.30
C GLU A 100 24.03 2.61 14.57
N THR A 101 25.14 2.72 13.84
CA THR A 101 25.42 3.90 13.01
C THR A 101 24.39 4.04 11.89
N MET A 102 24.02 2.95 11.22
CA MET A 102 22.96 2.95 10.21
C MET A 102 21.62 3.36 10.82
N LYS A 103 21.26 2.81 11.98
CA LYS A 103 20.04 3.17 12.71
C LYS A 103 20.01 4.65 13.06
N ALA A 104 21.10 5.20 13.58
CA ALA A 104 21.21 6.61 13.94
C ALA A 104 21.06 7.52 12.71
N ARG A 105 21.69 7.16 11.59
CA ARG A 105 21.55 7.88 10.32
C ARG A 105 20.11 7.88 9.82
N PHE A 106 19.48 6.71 9.71
CA PHE A 106 18.08 6.61 9.28
C PHE A 106 17.12 7.33 10.21
N THR A 107 17.35 7.26 11.52
CA THR A 107 16.54 8.04 12.48
C THR A 107 16.63 9.54 12.21
N ASN A 108 17.82 10.06 11.89
CA ASN A 108 17.99 11.47 11.55
C ASN A 108 17.40 11.81 10.18
N ASP A 109 17.60 10.96 9.18
CA ASP A 109 17.08 11.18 7.82
C ASP A 109 15.54 11.14 7.80
N TRP A 110 14.93 10.38 8.70
CA TRP A 110 13.49 10.16 8.76
C TRP A 110 12.74 11.02 9.79
N LYS A 111 13.45 11.87 10.55
CA LYS A 111 12.86 12.65 11.66
C LYS A 111 11.68 13.54 11.24
N ASP A 112 11.71 14.06 10.01
CA ASP A 112 10.68 14.98 9.51
C ASP A 112 9.59 14.26 8.68
N VAL A 113 9.79 12.98 8.33
CA VAL A 113 8.89 12.25 7.43
C VAL A 113 7.48 12.14 8.01
N GLY A 114 7.34 11.78 9.29
CA GLY A 114 6.03 11.72 9.94
C GLY A 114 5.30 13.08 9.94
N ARG A 115 6.04 14.19 10.02
CA ARG A 115 5.46 15.54 9.90
C ARG A 115 4.93 15.80 8.48
N TRP A 116 5.71 15.46 7.44
CA TRP A 116 5.28 15.63 6.05
C TRP A 116 4.05 14.78 5.72
N ILE A 117 4.01 13.53 6.20
CA ILE A 117 2.87 12.65 6.00
C ILE A 117 1.65 13.16 6.76
N GLY A 118 1.82 13.62 8.00
CA GLY A 118 0.75 14.26 8.77
C GLY A 118 0.12 15.46 8.06
N LEU A 119 0.95 16.35 7.50
CA LEU A 119 0.48 17.49 6.70
C LEU A 119 -0.29 17.03 5.45
N GLY A 120 0.19 15.98 4.77
CA GLY A 120 -0.49 15.41 3.62
C GLY A 120 -1.86 14.80 3.97
N ARG A 121 -1.93 14.03 5.06
CA ARG A 121 -3.19 13.45 5.57
C ARG A 121 -4.19 14.54 5.95
N GLN A 122 -3.73 15.63 6.57
CA GLN A 122 -4.57 16.76 6.95
C GLN A 122 -5.15 17.45 5.71
N GLY A 123 -4.34 17.77 4.70
CA GLY A 123 -4.86 18.35 3.46
C GLY A 123 -5.88 17.46 2.73
N VAL A 124 -5.75 16.14 2.81
CA VAL A 124 -6.75 15.20 2.28
C VAL A 124 -8.04 15.20 3.11
N ALA A 125 -7.95 15.35 4.44
CA ALA A 125 -9.11 15.45 5.32
C ALA A 125 -9.88 16.75 5.07
N ASP A 126 -9.18 17.90 5.04
CA ASP A 126 -9.76 19.22 4.79
C ASP A 126 -10.49 19.22 3.43
N PHE A 127 -9.90 18.63 2.39
CA PHE A 127 -10.55 18.50 1.07
C PHE A 127 -11.84 17.66 1.11
N LYS A 128 -11.87 16.58 1.90
CA LYS A 128 -13.06 15.73 2.03
C LYS A 128 -14.19 16.44 2.78
N GLU A 129 -13.86 17.20 3.82
CA GLU A 129 -14.84 18.00 4.57
C GLU A 129 -15.52 19.01 3.65
N HIS A 130 -14.75 19.75 2.84
CA HIS A 130 -15.30 20.69 1.87
C HIS A 130 -16.10 20.03 0.74
N ALA A 131 -15.79 18.78 0.38
CA ALA A 131 -16.54 18.04 -0.64
C ALA A 131 -17.89 17.52 -0.13
N GLN A 132 -18.00 17.15 1.15
CA GLN A 132 -19.25 16.64 1.76
C GLN A 132 -20.31 17.72 1.99
N VAL A 133 -19.91 18.98 2.16
CA VAL A 133 -20.85 20.13 2.28
C VAL A 133 -21.70 20.32 1.00
N GLY A 134 -21.32 19.72 -0.13
CA GLY A 134 -22.07 19.79 -1.39
C GLY A 134 -23.14 18.70 -1.61
N GLU A 135 -23.27 17.70 -0.73
CA GLU A 135 -24.19 16.56 -0.92
C GLU A 135 -25.45 16.59 -0.01
N GLU A 136 -25.59 17.58 0.89
CA GLU A 136 -26.73 17.66 1.82
C GLU A 136 -27.96 18.44 1.28
N GLU A 137 -27.93 19.02 0.08
CA GLU A 137 -29.11 19.64 -0.54
C GLU A 137 -29.63 18.81 -1.72
N GLY A 138 -30.43 17.78 -1.43
CA GLY A 138 -31.02 16.92 -2.46
C GLY A 138 -32.05 15.90 -1.98
N GLU A 139 -32.78 16.15 -0.89
CA GLU A 139 -34.00 15.38 -0.57
C GLU A 139 -35.24 16.08 -1.17
N SER A 140 -35.74 15.56 -2.29
CA SER A 140 -37.14 15.10 -2.50
C SER A 140 -37.51 15.10 -3.99
N GLU A 141 -37.86 13.95 -4.52
CA GLU A 141 -39.19 13.74 -5.13
C GLU A 141 -39.44 12.23 -5.23
N ASN A 142 -40.48 11.78 -4.54
CA ASN A 142 -41.04 10.46 -4.73
C ASN A 142 -41.67 10.41 -6.12
N ASP A 143 -41.24 9.48 -6.96
CA ASP A 143 -42.06 9.01 -8.08
C ASP A 143 -42.38 7.54 -7.87
N ASP A 144 -43.60 7.33 -7.39
CA ASP A 144 -44.30 6.06 -7.39
C ASP A 144 -44.39 5.51 -8.82
N VAL A 145 -43.70 4.40 -9.12
CA VAL A 145 -44.14 3.48 -10.18
C VAL A 145 -44.07 2.05 -9.65
N ALA A 146 -45.24 1.54 -9.27
CA ALA A 146 -45.48 0.14 -9.06
C ALA A 146 -45.40 -0.64 -10.39
N SER A 147 -44.59 -1.70 -10.43
CA SER A 147 -44.98 -2.98 -11.02
C SER A 147 -44.03 -4.08 -10.57
N THR A 148 -44.58 -4.98 -9.76
CA THR A 148 -44.46 -6.43 -9.81
C THR A 148 -43.48 -7.00 -10.84
N ASP A 149 -42.49 -7.75 -10.35
CA ASP A 149 -42.37 -9.18 -10.66
C ASP A 149 -41.76 -9.94 -9.46
N ASP A 150 -42.43 -11.04 -9.13
CA ASP A 150 -42.16 -12.02 -8.09
C ASP A 150 -41.02 -12.93 -8.53
N GLU A 151 -39.86 -12.84 -7.87
CA GLU A 151 -38.84 -13.89 -7.95
C GLU A 151 -38.31 -14.19 -6.54
N SER A 152 -38.94 -15.18 -5.92
CA SER A 152 -38.56 -15.77 -4.65
C SER A 152 -37.11 -16.28 -4.68
N TYR A 153 -36.20 -15.52 -4.07
CA TYR A 153 -34.83 -15.96 -3.81
C TYR A 153 -34.80 -16.76 -2.50
N GLU A 154 -34.79 -18.10 -2.60
CA GLU A 154 -34.43 -18.94 -1.47
C GLU A 154 -32.90 -18.97 -1.29
N PRO A 155 -32.37 -18.72 -0.08
CA PRO A 155 -30.93 -18.71 0.15
C PRO A 155 -30.36 -20.14 0.11
N VAL A 156 -29.45 -20.39 -0.82
CA VAL A 156 -28.67 -21.63 -0.89
C VAL A 156 -27.72 -21.71 0.32
N PRO A 157 -27.79 -22.75 1.17
CA PRO A 157 -26.89 -22.89 2.30
C PRO A 157 -25.46 -23.15 1.81
N LEU A 158 -24.53 -22.29 2.25
CA LEU A 158 -23.10 -22.43 2.00
C LEU A 158 -22.60 -23.73 2.62
N GLN A 159 -22.24 -24.71 1.78
CA GLN A 159 -21.53 -25.89 2.24
C GLN A 159 -20.08 -25.52 2.62
N PRO A 160 -19.58 -26.01 3.75
CA PRO A 160 -18.20 -25.78 4.16
C PRO A 160 -17.25 -26.49 3.20
N GLN A 161 -16.46 -25.72 2.47
CA GLN A 161 -15.38 -26.26 1.64
C GLN A 161 -14.26 -26.70 2.57
N ALA A 162 -14.28 -27.99 2.92
CA ALA A 162 -13.19 -28.67 3.61
C ALA A 162 -11.99 -28.80 2.66
N GLY A 163 -11.23 -27.71 2.51
CA GLY A 163 -9.92 -27.69 1.86
C GLY A 163 -8.81 -27.80 2.90
N ALA A 164 -8.61 -28.99 3.45
CA ALA A 164 -7.42 -29.31 4.23
C ALA A 164 -6.20 -29.33 3.30
N VAL A 165 -5.50 -28.20 3.18
CA VAL A 165 -4.16 -28.17 2.59
C VAL A 165 -3.18 -28.54 3.68
N ALA A 166 -2.72 -29.79 3.61
CA ALA A 166 -1.71 -30.36 4.50
C ALA A 166 -0.42 -29.52 4.46
N LEU A 167 0.07 -29.16 5.64
CA LEU A 167 1.43 -28.71 5.87
C LEU A 167 2.37 -29.85 5.48
N VAL A 168 3.10 -29.68 4.38
CA VAL A 168 4.29 -30.50 4.10
C VAL A 168 5.46 -29.78 4.75
N GLU A 169 5.76 -30.18 5.98
CA GLU A 169 7.07 -29.95 6.58
C GLU A 169 8.09 -30.85 5.87
N THR A 170 8.97 -30.27 5.05
CA THR A 170 10.21 -30.93 4.65
C THR A 170 11.37 -30.30 5.38
N SER A 171 11.59 -30.84 6.58
CA SER A 171 12.87 -30.81 7.25
C SER A 171 13.86 -31.65 6.44
N LEU A 172 14.88 -31.03 5.84
CA LEU A 172 16.11 -31.74 5.48
C LEU A 172 17.32 -30.95 5.97
N LEU A 173 17.83 -31.49 7.08
CA LEU A 173 19.16 -31.34 7.61
C LEU A 173 20.23 -31.74 6.58
N SER A 174 21.40 -31.11 6.73
CA SER A 174 22.73 -31.72 6.57
C SER A 174 23.22 -32.04 5.16
N VAL A 175 24.09 -31.16 4.64
CA VAL A 175 25.31 -31.62 3.96
C VAL A 175 26.48 -30.82 4.53
N ALA A 176 27.51 -31.57 4.93
CA ALA A 176 28.79 -31.15 5.48
C ALA A 176 29.71 -30.53 4.43
#